data_AF-A0A916F2I9-F1
#
_entry.id   AF-A0A916F2I9-F1
#
_cell.length_a   1.000
_cell.length_b   1.000
_cell.length_c   1.000
_cell.angle_alpha   90.00
_cell.angle_beta   90.00
_cell.angle_gamma   90.00
#
_symmetry.space_group_name_H-M   'P 1'
#
loop_
_entity.id
_entity.type
_entity.pdbx_description
1 polymer ?
#
loop_
_entity_poly.entity_id
_entity_poly.type
_entity_poly.pdbx_seq_one_letter_code
_entity_poly.pdbx_strand_id
1 'polypeptide(L)' 'MNKTKVKIAPPQALTQSVTETPASSKASSSEETKNIQFKVTPDKHIEIKAFAAERGLSLKEFFLKLYENERMKE' A
#
# COMPACT_ATOMS: atom_id res chain seq x y z
N MET A 1 -51.27 18.06 -5.94
CA MET A 1 -49.82 18.33 -6.08
C MET A 1 -49.09 17.52 -5.01
N ASN A 2 -48.54 16.38 -5.40
CA ASN A 2 -48.09 15.34 -4.48
C ASN A 2 -46.69 15.68 -3.97
N LYS A 3 -46.56 15.90 -2.66
CA LYS A 3 -45.27 16.17 -2.00
C LYS A 3 -44.49 14.86 -1.87
N THR A 4 -43.55 14.62 -2.78
CA THR A 4 -42.66 13.46 -2.72
C THR A 4 -41.70 13.63 -1.54
N LYS A 5 -41.93 12.88 -0.46
CA LYS A 5 -41.10 12.88 0.74
C LYS A 5 -39.86 12.04 0.46
N VAL A 6 -38.76 12.69 0.07
CA VAL A 6 -37.47 12.01 -0.15
C VAL A 6 -36.91 11.59 1.21
N LYS A 7 -36.91 10.27 1.47
CA LYS A 7 -36.33 9.68 2.68
C LYS A 7 -34.82 9.56 2.47
N ILE A 8 -34.07 10.54 2.96
CA ILE A 8 -32.60 10.52 2.94
C ILE A 8 -32.15 9.58 4.05
N ALA A 9 -31.69 8.39 3.69
CA ALA A 9 -31.00 7.51 4.63
C ALA A 9 -29.59 8.06 4.89
N PRO A 10 -29.02 7.88 6.11
CA PRO A 10 -27.64 8.26 6.38
C PRO A 10 -26.68 7.52 5.43
N PRO A 11 -25.58 8.14 4.98
CA PRO A 11 -24.56 7.43 4.24
C PRO A 11 -24.06 6.27 5.10
N GLN A 12 -24.26 5.04 4.61
CA GLN A 12 -23.66 3.86 5.23
C GLN A 12 -22.16 4.05 5.10
N ALA A 13 -21.49 4.32 6.23
CA ALA A 13 -20.05 4.24 6.30
C ALA A 13 -19.68 2.82 5.90
N LEU A 14 -19.14 2.66 4.69
CA LEU A 14 -18.43 1.45 4.31
C LEU A 14 -17.25 1.37 5.26
N THR A 15 -17.44 0.68 6.38
CA THR A 15 -16.33 0.19 7.19
C THR A 15 -15.47 -0.61 6.23
N GLN A 16 -14.36 -0.03 5.79
CA GLN A 16 -13.32 -0.78 5.13
C GLN A 16 -12.82 -1.78 6.16
N SER A 17 -13.39 -2.99 6.12
CA SER A 17 -12.80 -4.14 6.77
C SER A 17 -11.42 -4.28 6.12
N VAL A 18 -10.37 -3.97 6.88
CA VAL A 18 -9.02 -4.37 6.53
C VAL A 18 -9.07 -5.89 6.51
N THR A 19 -9.25 -6.47 5.33
CA THR A 19 -9.23 -7.92 5.15
C THR A 19 -7.79 -8.36 5.43
N GLU A 20 -7.52 -8.79 6.66
CA GLU A 20 -6.35 -9.59 7.01
C GLU A 20 -6.46 -10.93 6.30
N THR A 21 -6.27 -10.93 4.97
CA THR A 21 -6.08 -12.18 4.23
C THR A 21 -4.60 -12.48 4.34
N PRO A 22 -4.17 -13.48 5.13
CA PRO A 22 -2.80 -13.96 5.00
C PRO A 22 -2.65 -14.42 3.56
N ALA A 23 -1.66 -13.87 2.85
CA ALA A 23 -1.33 -14.28 1.50
C ALA A 23 -1.18 -15.81 1.49
N SER A 24 -2.13 -16.48 0.86
CA SER A 24 -2.18 -17.93 0.77
C SER A 24 -0.85 -18.43 0.19
N SER A 25 -0.18 -19.30 0.95
CA SER A 25 1.04 -20.01 0.57
C SER A 25 0.79 -20.89 -0.67
N LYS A 26 0.76 -20.28 -1.85
CA LYS A 26 0.97 -21.01 -3.09
C LYS A 26 2.48 -21.24 -3.17
N ALA A 27 2.87 -22.51 -3.11
CA ALA A 27 4.26 -22.97 -3.09
C ALA A 27 5.12 -22.16 -4.06
N SER A 28 5.93 -21.26 -3.50
CA SER A 28 6.79 -20.35 -4.24
C SER A 28 8.05 -21.12 -4.64
N SER A 29 8.31 -21.14 -5.94
CA SER A 29 9.48 -21.77 -6.56
C SER A 29 10.75 -21.38 -5.81
N SER A 30 11.68 -22.32 -5.60
CA SER A 30 12.90 -22.11 -4.80
C SER A 30 13.86 -21.03 -5.35
N GLU A 31 13.59 -20.49 -6.54
CA GLU A 31 14.31 -19.39 -7.19
C GLU A 31 13.54 -18.06 -7.21
N GLU A 32 12.36 -18.00 -6.59
CA GLU A 32 11.58 -16.77 -6.50
C GLU A 32 12.06 -15.96 -5.30
N THR A 33 12.70 -14.82 -5.56
CA THR A 33 13.03 -13.85 -4.50
C THR A 33 11.76 -13.45 -3.78
N LYS A 34 11.62 -13.88 -2.53
CA LYS A 34 10.42 -13.61 -1.72
C LYS A 34 10.23 -12.11 -1.55
N ASN A 35 9.03 -11.64 -1.85
CA ASN A 35 8.66 -10.26 -1.57
C ASN A 35 8.69 -10.03 -0.06
N ILE A 36 9.37 -8.95 0.35
CA ILE A 36 9.38 -8.48 1.73
C ILE A 36 8.30 -7.41 1.91
N GLN A 37 7.62 -7.45 3.06
CA GLN A 37 6.63 -6.46 3.44
C GLN A 37 7.06 -5.78 4.74
N PHE A 38 6.98 -4.46 4.76
CA PHE A 38 7.31 -3.65 5.93
C PHE A 38 6.05 -2.98 6.47
N LYS A 39 5.87 -3.03 7.78
CA LYS A 39 4.84 -2.23 8.45
C LYS A 39 5.43 -0.87 8.78
N VAL A 40 4.78 0.19 8.31
CA VAL A 40 5.12 1.59 8.60
C VAL A 40 3.86 2.33 9.01
N THR A 41 4.02 3.44 9.71
CA THR A 41 2.88 4.31 10.02
C THR A 41 2.33 4.95 8.74
N PRO A 42 1.02 5.28 8.70
CA PRO A 42 0.41 5.91 7.52
C PRO A 42 1.12 7.20 7.09
N ASP A 43 1.50 8.05 8.04
CA ASP A 43 2.21 9.31 7.77
C ASP A 43 3.53 9.04 7.05
N LYS A 44 4.30 8.04 7.51
CA LYS A 44 5.56 7.66 6.88
C LYS A 44 5.36 7.03 5.51
N HIS A 45 4.31 6.23 5.33
CA HIS A 45 3.98 5.69 4.01
C HIS A 45 3.68 6.81 3.00
N ILE A 46 2.96 7.86 3.43
CA ILE A 46 2.66 9.02 2.58
C ILE A 46 3.95 9.77 2.21
N GLU A 47 4.81 10.06 3.19
CA GLU A 47 6.11 10.71 2.97
C GLU A 47 6.98 9.92 1.96
N ILE A 48 7.12 8.61 2.18
CA ILE A 48 7.92 7.73 1.31
C ILE A 48 7.35 7.71 -0.11
N LYS A 49 6.02 7.63 -0.23
CA LYS A 49 5.34 7.60 -1.53
C LYS A 49 5.53 8.91 -2.30
N ALA A 50 5.43 10.05 -1.62
CA ALA A 50 5.68 11.36 -2.23
C ALA A 50 7.13 11.46 -2.72
N PHE A 51 8.10 11.09 -1.89
CA PHE A 51 9.52 11.16 -2.20
C PHE A 51 9.95 10.24 -3.37
N ALA A 52 9.33 9.06 -3.48
CA ALA A 52 9.52 8.17 -4.63
C ALA A 52 8.90 8.75 -5.91
N ALA A 53 7.71 9.35 -5.81
CA ALA A 53 7.02 9.97 -6.93
C ALA A 53 7.77 11.19 -7.49
N GLU A 54 8.37 12.02 -6.63
CA GLU A 54 9.25 13.13 -7.05
C GLU A 54 10.44 12.67 -7.90
N ARG A 55 10.88 11.42 -7.70
CA ARG A 55 11.98 10.79 -8.47
C ARG A 55 11.50 10.01 -9.68
N GLY A 56 10.19 9.96 -9.92
CA GLY A 56 9.60 9.14 -10.99
C GLY A 56 9.82 7.64 -10.80
N LEU A 57 10.00 7.16 -9.56
CA LEU A 57 10.27 5.76 -9.25
C LEU A 57 9.04 5.09 -8.62
N SER A 58 8.84 3.81 -8.90
CA SER A 58 7.96 2.98 -8.07
C SER A 58 8.59 2.77 -6.69
N LEU A 59 7.78 2.45 -5.67
CA LEU A 59 8.31 2.16 -4.33
C LEU A 59 9.32 1.00 -4.36
N LYS A 60 9.10 -0.01 -5.21
CA LYS A 60 10.02 -1.15 -5.34
C LYS A 60 11.39 -0.70 -5.83
N GLU A 61 11.43 0.06 -6.92
CA GLU A 61 12.69 0.59 -7.48
C GLU A 61 13.37 1.56 -6.52
N PHE A 62 12.58 2.37 -5.81
CA PHE A 62 13.07 3.28 -4.82
C PHE A 62 13.81 2.55 -3.69
N PHE A 63 13.20 1.50 -3.10
CA PHE A 63 13.85 0.71 -2.06
C PHE A 63 15.08 -0.06 -2.55
N LEU A 64 15.04 -0.60 -3.78
CA LEU A 64 16.21 -1.27 -4.37
C LEU A 64 17.39 -0.31 -4.54
N LYS A 65 17.15 0.89 -5.07
CA LYS A 65 18.19 1.92 -5.21
C LYS A 65 18.76 2.36 -3.87
N LEU A 66 17.92 2.53 -2.86
CA LEU A 66 18.39 2.87 -1.50
C LEU A 66 19.30 1.77 -0.95
N TYR A 67 18.92 0.50 -1.12
CA TYR A 67 19.72 -0.63 -0.67
C TYR A 67 21.06 -0.72 -1.40
N GLU A 68 21.08 -0.57 -2.72
CA GLU A 68 22.31 -0.57 -3.52
C GLU A 68 23.25 0.57 -3.11
N ASN A 69 22.71 1.77 -2.91
CA ASN A 69 23.49 2.92 -2.46
C ASN A 69 24.10 2.70 -1.07
N GLU A 70 23.37 2.06 -0.15
CA GLU A 70 23.86 1.76 1.19
C GLU A 70 24.96 0.69 1.13
N ARG A 71 24.77 -0.35 0.31
CA ARG A 71 25.78 -1.40 0.09
C ARG A 71 27.07 -0.91 -0.55
N MET A 72 27.03 0.16 -1.32
CA MET A 72 28.21 0.74 -2.00
C MET A 72 28.98 1.72 -1.11
N LYS A 73 28.40 2.10 0.04
CA LYS A 73 29.07 2.95 1.05
C LYS A 73 29.85 2.14 2.09
N GLU A 74 29.60 0.84 2.19
CA GLU A 74 30.36 -0.13 2.99
C GLU A 74 31.60 -0.61 2.20
#